data_AF-A0A957U6Y9-F1
#
_entry.id   AF-A0A957U6Y9-F1
#
_cell.length_a   1.000
_cell.length_b   1.000
_cell.length_c   1.000
_cell.angle_alpha   90.00
_cell.angle_beta   90.00
_cell.angle_gamma   90.00
#
_symmetry.space_group_name_H-M   'P 1'
#
loop_
_entity.id
_entity.type
_entity.pdbx_description
1 polymer ?
#
loop_
_entity_poly.entity_id
_entity_poly.type
_entity_poly.pdbx_seq_one_letter_code
_entity_poly.pdbx_strand_id
1 'polypeptide(L)' 'VAGIVGGLHYGEGVTPAVDAGIALLEEHDAVLVALSPHDTGAAGLNAFATAFGAAYHQIAVGEAIVVR' A
#
# COMPACT_ATOMS: atom_id res chain seq x y z
N VAL A 1 4.29 6.45 -12.01
CA VAL A 1 2.89 6.36 -11.50
C VAL A 1 2.84 7.24 -10.25
N ALA A 2 1.84 8.11 -10.08
CA ALA A 2 1.82 9.00 -8.89
C ALA A 2 1.60 8.22 -7.59
N GLY A 3 0.97 7.06 -7.66
CA GLY A 3 0.76 6.17 -6.53
C GLY A 3 -0.36 5.17 -6.75
N ILE A 4 -0.70 4.42 -5.70
CA ILE A 4 -1.87 3.55 -5.67
C ILE A 4 -2.77 3.87 -4.48
N VAL A 5 -4.09 3.77 -4.70
CA VAL A 5 -5.11 3.85 -3.65
C VAL A 5 -6.12 2.72 -3.88
N GLY A 6 -6.23 1.78 -2.94
CA GLY A 6 -7.21 0.69 -3.06
C GLY A 6 -6.81 -0.61 -2.36
N GLY A 7 -7.59 -1.67 -2.61
CA GLY A 7 -7.32 -3.01 -2.11
C GLY A 7 -6.55 -3.86 -3.11
N LEU A 8 -5.51 -4.56 -2.67
CA LEU A 8 -4.70 -5.44 -3.52
C LEU A 8 -4.93 -6.94 -3.29
N HIS A 9 -5.84 -7.29 -2.36
CA HIS A 9 -6.29 -8.66 -2.09
C HIS A 9 -5.14 -9.66 -1.80
N TYR A 10 -4.20 -9.28 -0.93
CA TYR A 10 -3.06 -10.14 -0.56
C TYR A 10 -3.39 -11.21 0.50
N GLY A 11 -4.60 -11.18 1.06
CA GLY A 11 -5.02 -12.10 2.13
C GLY A 11 -4.49 -11.69 3.51
N GLU A 12 -4.50 -12.62 4.46
CA GLU A 12 -4.23 -12.32 5.88
C GLU A 12 -2.72 -12.33 6.26
N GLY A 13 -1.83 -12.72 5.34
CA GLY A 13 -0.41 -12.92 5.62
C GLY A 13 0.53 -12.24 4.61
N VAL A 14 1.81 -12.12 4.99
CA VAL A 14 2.86 -11.74 4.04
C VAL A 14 3.15 -12.94 3.14
N THR A 15 2.86 -12.78 1.85
CA THR A 15 3.09 -13.80 0.83
C THR A 15 4.10 -13.26 -0.19
N PRO A 16 4.71 -14.12 -1.04
CA PRO A 16 5.57 -13.64 -2.11
C PRO A 16 4.89 -12.62 -3.05
N ALA A 17 3.56 -12.59 -3.11
CA ALA A 17 2.81 -11.59 -3.87
C ALA A 17 2.87 -10.19 -3.23
N VAL A 18 2.98 -10.10 -1.89
CA VAL A 18 3.19 -8.83 -1.17
C VAL A 18 4.55 -8.25 -1.54
N ASP A 19 5.60 -9.06 -1.46
CA ASP A 19 6.96 -8.63 -1.81
C ASP A 19 7.07 -8.22 -3.28
N ALA A 20 6.44 -8.97 -4.19
CA ALA A 20 6.38 -8.62 -5.61
C ALA A 20 5.62 -7.30 -5.86
N GLY A 21 4.54 -7.06 -5.11
CA GLY A 21 3.80 -5.80 -5.17
C GLY A 21 4.61 -4.61 -4.68
N ILE A 22 5.35 -4.77 -3.59
CA ILE A 22 6.28 -3.75 -3.07
C ILE A 22 7.35 -3.45 -4.12
N ALA A 23 8.04 -4.48 -4.63
CA ALA A 23 9.11 -4.31 -5.62
C ALA A 23 8.63 -3.58 -6.89
N LEU A 24 7.42 -3.90 -7.37
CA LEU A 24 6.83 -3.23 -8.53
C LEU A 24 6.61 -1.72 -8.27
N LEU A 25 6.12 -1.36 -7.09
CA LEU A 25 5.88 0.05 -6.74
C LEU A 25 7.19 0.81 -6.47
N GLU A 26 8.21 0.15 -5.93
CA GLU A 26 9.56 0.69 -5.81
C GLU A 26 10.20 0.96 -7.18
N GLU A 27 10.09 0.02 -8.13
CA GLU A 27 10.59 0.19 -9.51
C GLU A 27 9.95 1.40 -10.22
N HIS A 28 8.74 1.75 -9.83
CA HIS A 28 8.00 2.87 -10.40
C HIS A 28 8.11 4.18 -9.60
N ASP A 29 8.99 4.24 -8.60
CA ASP A 29 9.21 5.38 -7.71
C ASP A 29 7.88 5.93 -7.15
N ALA A 30 7.02 5.04 -6.64
CA ALA A 30 5.71 5.43 -6.13
C ALA A 30 5.83 6.41 -4.96
N VAL A 31 5.34 7.65 -5.15
CA VAL A 31 5.36 8.71 -4.14
C VAL A 31 4.14 8.70 -3.21
N LEU A 32 3.15 7.84 -3.49
CA LEU A 32 1.96 7.63 -2.68
C LEU A 32 1.55 6.15 -2.72
N VAL A 33 1.44 5.53 -1.55
CA VAL A 33 0.91 4.16 -1.41
C VAL A 33 -0.14 4.15 -0.31
N ALA A 34 -1.38 3.87 -0.67
CA ALA A 34 -2.50 3.91 0.27
C ALA A 34 -3.39 2.67 0.11
N LEU A 35 -3.26 1.72 1.03
CA LEU A 35 -3.91 0.42 0.90
C LEU A 35 -5.14 0.29 1.79
N SER A 36 -6.21 -0.27 1.21
CA SER A 36 -7.43 -0.60 1.92
C SER A 36 -7.19 -1.70 2.95
N PRO A 37 -7.55 -1.48 4.22
CA PRO A 37 -7.48 -2.51 5.25
C PRO A 37 -8.39 -3.70 4.96
N HIS A 38 -9.50 -3.49 4.24
CA HIS A 38 -10.47 -4.54 3.94
C HIS A 38 -9.88 -5.69 3.13
N ASP A 39 -8.99 -5.39 2.18
CA ASP A 39 -8.49 -6.38 1.21
C ASP A 39 -7.05 -6.82 1.48
N THR A 40 -6.28 -6.04 2.23
CA THR A 40 -4.82 -6.22 2.38
C THR A 40 -4.44 -6.99 3.64
N GLY A 41 -5.29 -7.00 4.66
CA GLY A 41 -5.00 -7.61 5.97
C GLY A 41 -3.88 -6.90 6.74
N ALA A 42 -3.83 -7.05 8.07
CA ALA A 42 -2.90 -6.29 8.91
C ALA A 42 -1.42 -6.55 8.59
N ALA A 43 -1.07 -7.80 8.24
CA ALA A 43 0.30 -8.17 7.91
C ALA A 43 0.78 -7.49 6.61
N GLY A 44 -0.07 -7.47 5.57
CA GLY A 44 0.22 -6.77 4.32
C GLY A 44 0.33 -5.26 4.53
N LEU A 45 -0.60 -4.65 5.28
CA LEU A 45 -0.54 -3.21 5.57
C LEU A 45 0.78 -2.82 6.24
N ASN A 46 1.24 -3.61 7.22
CA ASN A 46 2.50 -3.37 7.90
C ASN A 46 3.72 -3.51 6.97
N ALA A 47 3.70 -4.47 6.04
CA ALA A 47 4.78 -4.65 5.07
C ALA A 47 4.90 -3.43 4.15
N PHE A 48 3.78 -2.96 3.58
CA PHE A 48 3.77 -1.76 2.74
C PHE A 48 4.11 -0.48 3.52
N ALA A 49 3.61 -0.34 4.76
CA ALA A 49 3.95 0.80 5.61
C ALA A 49 5.46 0.85 5.92
N THR A 50 6.08 -0.32 6.14
CA THR A 50 7.52 -0.43 6.39
C THR A 50 8.34 -0.10 5.15
N ALA A 51 7.93 -0.57 3.97
CA ALA A 51 8.67 -0.35 2.72
C ALA A 51 8.61 1.11 2.24
N PHE A 52 7.44 1.75 2.33
CA PHE A 52 7.22 3.07 1.72
C PHE A 52 7.34 4.24 2.69
N GLY A 53 7.38 4.01 4.01
CA GLY A 53 7.62 5.04 5.01
C GLY A 53 6.73 6.28 4.82
N ALA A 54 7.34 7.44 4.54
CA ALA A 54 6.62 8.69 4.32
C ALA A 54 5.71 8.70 3.07
N ALA A 55 5.94 7.81 2.09
CA ALA A 55 5.05 7.65 0.95
C ALA A 55 3.81 6.80 1.29
N TYR A 56 3.84 6.02 2.38
CA TYR A 56 2.69 5.24 2.81
C TYR A 56 1.67 6.11 3.55
N HIS A 57 0.41 6.00 3.14
CA HIS A 57 -0.70 6.71 3.74
C HIS A 57 -1.78 5.72 4.16
N GLN A 58 -2.14 5.72 5.44
CA GLN A 58 -3.30 4.97 5.88
C GLN A 58 -4.57 5.59 5.29
N ILE A 59 -5.45 4.77 4.72
CA ILE A 59 -6.75 5.24 4.24
C ILE A 59 -7.83 4.97 5.27
N ALA A 60 -8.69 5.96 5.49
CA ALA A 60 -9.86 5.86 6.35
C ALA A 60 -11.10 6.37 5.61
N VAL A 61 -12.26 5.80 5.94
CA VAL A 61 -13.53 6.20 5.32
C VAL A 61 -13.84 7.65 5.67
N GLY A 62 -14.11 8.46 4.65
CA GLY A 62 -14.44 9.87 4.81
C GLY A 62 -13.23 10.81 4.89
N GLU A 63 -12.00 10.28 4.87
CA GLU A 63 -10.78 11.08 4.82
C GLU A 63 -10.34 11.30 3.36
N ALA A 64 -10.00 12.55 3.03
CA ALA A 64 -9.49 12.90 1.71
C ALA A 64 -7.98 12.65 1.63
N ILE A 65 -7.54 12.00 0.56
CA ILE A 65 -6.11 11.91 0.19
C ILE A 65 -5.82 13.06 -0.79
N VAL A 66 -4.97 13.99 -0.37
CA VAL A 66 -4.58 15.13 -1.20
C VAL A 66 -3.25 14.82 -1.88
N VAL A 67 -3.29 14.60 -3.18
CA VAL A 67 -2.10 14.44 -4.03
C VAL A 67 -1.76 15.80 -4.63
N ARG A 68 -0.51 16.24 -4.50
CA ARG A 68 -0.02 17.51 -5.05
C ARG A 68 0.95 17.28 -6.19
#